data_AF-A0A1G1FKH4-F1
#
_entry.id   AF-A0A1G1FKH4-F1
#
_cell.length_a   1.000
_cell.length_b   1.000
_cell.length_c   1.000
_cell.angle_alpha   90.00
_cell.angle_beta   90.00
_cell.angle_gamma   90.00
#
_symmetry.space_group_name_H-M   'P 1'
#
loop_
_entity.id
_entity.type
_entity.pdbx_description
1 polymer ?
#
loop_
_entity_poly.entity_id
_entity_poly.type
_entity_poly.pdbx_seq_one_letter_code
_entity_poly.pdbx_strand_id
1 'polypeptide(L)'
;MTNLHKLNLKKEANIEYCDIRETHNALMGEWNRINLQISKMKQPKLFLLGYKKRLQDLGRELIILQKDFLSWNAKAGSFLDKPHFIFTENEGELGFIHYTSLLMDIRNKLDNYMVLIGTNYNNLQDFYSNRVNFIIAITSFLLTFAGLVATLIALNL
;
A
#
# COMPACT_ATOMS: atom_id res chain seq x y z
N MET A 1 -4.52 -21.04 -6.88
CA MET A 1 -5.79 -21.73 -6.57
C MET A 1 -5.62 -22.40 -5.21
N THR A 2 -6.05 -21.75 -4.13
CA THR A 2 -6.01 -22.30 -2.77
C THR A 2 -7.29 -23.08 -2.52
N ASN A 3 -7.13 -24.34 -2.14
CA ASN A 3 -8.21 -25.25 -1.76
C ASN A 3 -9.17 -24.54 -0.78
N LEU A 4 -10.44 -24.38 -1.19
CA LEU A 4 -11.50 -24.13 -0.22
C LEU A 4 -11.50 -25.32 0.72
N HIS A 5 -11.15 -25.10 1.99
CA HIS A 5 -11.41 -26.09 3.03
C HIS A 5 -12.90 -26.44 2.99
N LYS A 6 -13.19 -27.74 2.84
CA LYS A 6 -14.52 -28.33 2.66
C LYS A 6 -15.39 -28.11 3.90
N LEU A 7 -16.02 -26.96 3.98
CA LEU A 7 -17.30 -26.79 4.67
C LEU A 7 -18.29 -26.40 3.57
N ASN A 8 -19.48 -26.99 3.60
CA ASN A 8 -20.44 -26.93 2.49
C ASN A 8 -21.18 -25.57 2.43
N LEU A 9 -20.45 -24.50 2.14
CA LEU A 9 -21.01 -23.17 1.88
C LEU A 9 -21.65 -23.13 0.50
N LYS A 10 -22.96 -22.88 0.45
CA LYS A 10 -23.69 -22.75 -0.81
C LYS A 10 -23.39 -21.40 -1.46
N LYS A 11 -22.42 -21.34 -2.37
CA LYS A 11 -21.95 -20.08 -2.98
C LYS A 11 -23.07 -19.25 -3.56
N GLU A 12 -24.03 -19.89 -4.24
CA GLU A 12 -25.17 -19.25 -4.88
C GLU A 12 -26.13 -18.59 -3.88
N ALA A 13 -26.11 -19.04 -2.62
CA ALA A 13 -26.91 -18.49 -1.53
C ALA A 13 -26.12 -17.51 -0.63
N ASN A 14 -24.81 -17.34 -0.87
CA ASN A 14 -23.91 -16.49 -0.08
C ASN A 14 -23.19 -15.46 -0.98
N ILE A 15 -23.95 -14.84 -1.89
CA ILE A 15 -23.43 -13.96 -2.95
C ILE A 15 -22.62 -12.80 -2.36
N GLU A 16 -23.09 -12.17 -1.28
CA GLU A 16 -22.39 -11.05 -0.66
C GLU A 16 -21.01 -11.45 -0.11
N TYR A 17 -20.94 -12.58 0.59
CA TYR A 17 -19.67 -13.11 1.08
C TYR A 17 -18.71 -13.46 -0.08
N CYS A 18 -19.24 -14.08 -1.14
CA CYS A 18 -18.45 -14.40 -2.33
C CYS A 18 -17.91 -13.13 -3.02
N ASP A 19 -18.72 -12.09 -3.16
CA ASP A 19 -18.30 -10.81 -3.74
C ASP A 19 -17.23 -10.11 -2.88
N ILE A 20 -17.38 -10.12 -1.55
CA ILE A 20 -16.35 -9.59 -0.63
C ILE A 20 -15.02 -10.34 -0.83
N ARG A 21 -15.07 -11.66 -1.00
CA ARG A 21 -13.90 -12.51 -1.23
C ARG A 21 -13.24 -12.26 -2.59
N GLU A 22 -14.03 -12.06 -3.64
CA GLU A 22 -13.51 -11.75 -4.98
C GLU A 22 -12.86 -10.36 -5.02
N THR A 23 -13.53 -9.36 -4.44
CA THR A 23 -12.99 -8.00 -4.33
C THR A 23 -11.69 -7.98 -3.52
N HIS A 24 -11.60 -8.76 -2.44
CA HIS A 24 -10.36 -8.95 -1.70
C HIS A 24 -9.21 -9.47 -2.60
N ASN A 25 -9.48 -10.45 -3.45
CA ASN A 25 -8.45 -11.01 -4.33
C ASN A 25 -7.96 -9.98 -5.35
N ALA A 26 -8.86 -9.14 -5.88
CA ALA A 26 -8.51 -8.04 -6.76
C ALA A 26 -7.62 -7.01 -6.05
N LEU A 27 -7.98 -6.61 -4.82
CA LEU A 27 -7.17 -5.72 -3.99
C LEU A 27 -5.78 -6.28 -3.70
N MET A 28 -5.68 -7.57 -3.38
CA MET A 28 -4.38 -8.23 -3.19
C MET A 28 -3.55 -8.27 -4.48
N GLY A 29 -4.18 -8.42 -5.65
CA GLY A 29 -3.51 -8.33 -6.94
C GLY A 29 -2.86 -6.96 -7.14
N GLU A 30 -3.63 -5.89 -6.91
CA GLU A 30 -3.14 -4.52 -7.01
C GLU A 30 -2.08 -4.19 -5.96
N TRP A 31 -2.28 -4.62 -4.70
CA TRP A 31 -1.29 -4.49 -3.65
C TRP A 31 0.05 -5.12 -4.04
N ASN A 32 0.03 -6.35 -4.56
CA ASN A 32 1.23 -7.05 -5.01
C ASN A 32 1.93 -6.30 -6.15
N ARG A 33 1.14 -5.80 -7.12
CA ARG A 33 1.66 -5.03 -8.26
C ARG A 33 2.39 -3.78 -7.79
N ILE A 34 1.76 -2.98 -6.93
CA ILE A 34 2.33 -1.74 -6.40
C ILE A 34 3.54 -2.03 -5.49
N ASN A 35 3.45 -3.02 -4.60
CA ASN A 35 4.55 -3.40 -3.71
C ASN A 35 5.79 -3.87 -4.50
N LEU A 36 5.58 -4.55 -5.63
CA LEU A 36 6.66 -4.92 -6.54
C LEU A 36 7.29 -3.68 -7.21
N GLN A 37 6.52 -2.65 -7.53
CA GLN A 37 7.07 -1.41 -8.07
C GLN A 37 7.91 -0.66 -7.02
N ILE A 38 7.40 -0.56 -5.78
CA ILE A 38 8.11 0.01 -4.63
C ILE A 38 9.46 -0.69 -4.44
N SER A 39 9.46 -2.02 -4.35
CA SER A 39 10.70 -2.78 -4.13
C SER A 39 11.71 -2.66 -5.28
N LYS A 40 11.25 -2.44 -6.51
CA LYS A 40 12.11 -2.20 -7.68
C LYS A 40 12.59 -0.76 -7.82
N MET A 41 12.08 0.18 -7.01
CA MET A 41 12.40 1.59 -7.11
C MET A 41 13.78 1.90 -6.50
N LYS A 42 14.83 1.82 -7.32
CA LYS A 42 16.20 2.14 -6.93
C LYS A 42 16.36 3.62 -6.59
N GLN A 43 17.04 3.92 -5.49
CA GLN A 43 17.34 5.29 -5.07
C GLN A 43 18.19 6.04 -6.11
N PRO A 44 17.86 7.29 -6.43
CA PRO A 44 18.62 8.10 -7.39
C PRO A 44 19.88 8.65 -6.72
N LYS A 45 21.01 8.62 -7.42
CA LYS A 45 22.27 9.21 -6.92
C LYS A 45 22.30 10.73 -7.09
N LEU A 46 21.99 11.24 -8.29
CA LEU A 46 22.10 12.67 -8.64
C LEU A 46 20.89 13.19 -9.45
N PHE A 47 20.33 12.38 -10.37
CA PHE A 47 19.19 12.77 -11.19
C PHE A 47 17.85 12.55 -10.47
N LEU A 48 17.27 13.62 -9.95
CA LEU A 48 16.09 13.58 -9.09
C LEU A 48 14.74 13.77 -9.81
N LEU A 49 14.72 14.38 -10.99
CA LEU A 49 13.48 14.72 -11.69
C LEU A 49 12.67 13.48 -12.12
N GLY A 50 13.33 12.50 -12.75
CA GLY A 50 12.67 11.26 -13.16
C GLY A 50 12.19 10.40 -11.99
N TYR A 51 12.91 10.43 -10.87
CA TYR A 51 12.51 9.74 -9.65
C TYR A 51 11.28 10.39 -9.01
N LYS A 52 11.23 11.73 -8.95
CA LYS A 52 10.08 12.48 -8.44
C LYS A 52 8.79 12.11 -9.17
N LYS A 53 8.82 12.10 -10.51
CA LYS A 53 7.64 11.77 -11.32
C LYS A 53 7.14 10.36 -11.01
N ARG A 54 8.03 9.36 -11.01
CA ARG A 54 7.67 7.97 -10.69
C ARG A 54 7.07 7.84 -9.28
N LEU A 55 7.61 8.60 -8.32
CA LEU A 55 7.12 8.60 -6.94
C LEU A 55 5.73 9.23 -6.83
N GLN A 56 5.46 10.28 -7.61
CA GLN A 56 4.12 10.88 -7.70
C GLN A 56 3.12 9.94 -8.36
N ASP A 57 3.50 9.26 -9.44
CA ASP A 57 2.63 8.32 -10.13
C ASP A 57 2.29 7.13 -9.23
N LEU A 58 3.28 6.56 -8.54
CA LEU A 58 3.09 5.52 -7.53
C LEU A 58 2.20 5.99 -6.36
N GLY A 59 2.37 7.24 -5.91
CA GLY A 59 1.52 7.83 -4.87
C GLY A 59 0.05 7.90 -5.29
N ARG A 60 -0.23 8.23 -6.56
CA ARG A 60 -1.61 8.22 -7.09
C ARG A 60 -2.19 6.80 -7.13
N GLU A 61 -1.42 5.82 -7.57
CA GLU A 61 -1.85 4.42 -7.56
C GLU A 61 -2.18 3.94 -6.14
N LEU A 62 -1.36 4.32 -5.15
CA LEU A 62 -1.61 4.00 -3.74
C LEU A 62 -2.89 4.64 -3.20
N ILE A 63 -3.16 5.91 -3.55
CA ILE A 63 -4.39 6.58 -3.14
C ILE A 63 -5.63 5.86 -3.69
N ILE A 64 -5.58 5.41 -4.94
CA ILE A 64 -6.67 4.64 -5.56
C ILE A 64 -6.85 3.31 -4.80
N LEU A 65 -5.76 2.56 -4.59
CA LEU A 65 -5.80 1.31 -3.85
C LEU A 65 -6.36 1.49 -2.43
N GLN A 66 -5.97 2.55 -1.72
CA GLN A 66 -6.47 2.86 -0.38
C GLN A 66 -7.96 3.18 -0.39
N LYS A 67 -8.44 3.92 -1.39
CA LYS A 67 -9.87 4.21 -1.53
C LYS A 67 -10.68 2.94 -1.75
N ASP A 68 -10.21 2.06 -2.64
CA ASP A 68 -10.88 0.79 -2.94
C ASP A 68 -10.86 -0.13 -1.71
N PHE A 69 -9.73 -0.16 -0.98
CA PHE A 69 -9.63 -0.86 0.30
C PHE A 69 -10.62 -0.32 1.33
N LEU A 70 -10.75 0.99 1.51
CA LEU A 70 -11.70 1.56 2.49
C LEU A 70 -13.15 1.17 2.17
N SER A 71 -13.52 1.20 0.90
CA SER A 71 -14.83 0.74 0.42
C SER A 71 -15.06 -0.74 0.75
N TRP A 72 -14.09 -1.59 0.41
CA TRP A 72 -14.13 -3.01 0.71
C TRP A 72 -14.18 -3.30 2.22
N ASN A 73 -13.39 -2.59 3.01
CA ASN A 73 -13.28 -2.77 4.47
C ASN A 73 -14.60 -2.40 5.16
N ALA A 74 -15.27 -1.34 4.70
CA ALA A 74 -16.60 -0.97 5.17
C ALA A 74 -17.64 -2.05 4.85
N LYS A 75 -17.62 -2.59 3.62
CA LYS A 75 -18.51 -3.69 3.22
C LYS A 75 -18.28 -4.96 4.04
N ALA A 76 -17.02 -5.37 4.16
CA ALA A 76 -16.64 -6.53 4.97
C ALA A 76 -16.99 -6.35 6.45
N GLY A 77 -16.79 -5.15 7.01
CA GLY A 77 -17.19 -4.81 8.37
C GLY A 77 -18.70 -4.93 8.57
N SER A 78 -19.50 -4.33 7.68
CA SER A 78 -20.96 -4.41 7.74
C SER A 78 -21.47 -5.86 7.68
N PHE A 79 -20.84 -6.70 6.86
CA PHE A 79 -21.18 -8.12 6.80
C PHE A 79 -20.80 -8.85 8.10
N LEU A 80 -19.63 -8.56 8.68
CA LEU A 80 -19.16 -9.15 9.94
C LEU A 80 -19.97 -8.72 11.17
N ASP A 81 -20.63 -7.56 11.14
CA ASP A 81 -21.52 -7.11 12.21
C ASP A 81 -22.83 -7.92 12.25
N LYS A 82 -23.29 -8.38 11.08
CA LYS A 82 -24.51 -9.20 10.92
C LYS A 82 -24.28 -10.32 9.90
N PRO A 83 -23.40 -11.28 10.22
CA PRO A 83 -23.05 -12.35 9.31
C PRO A 83 -24.27 -13.23 9.08
N HIS A 84 -24.59 -13.46 7.81
CA HIS A 84 -25.67 -14.32 7.41
C HIS A 84 -25.10 -15.34 6.43
N PHE A 85 -25.05 -16.58 6.89
CA PHE A 85 -24.51 -17.68 6.10
C PHE A 85 -25.58 -18.75 5.89
N ILE A 86 -25.66 -19.27 4.67
CA ILE A 86 -26.56 -20.36 4.30
C ILE A 86 -25.73 -21.60 3.98
N PHE A 87 -25.91 -22.66 4.78
CA PHE A 87 -25.23 -23.95 4.66
C PHE A 87 -26.20 -25.01 4.13
N THR A 88 -25.70 -26.02 3.43
CA THR A 88 -26.53 -27.11 2.88
C THR A 88 -26.77 -28.28 3.84
N GLU A 89 -26.09 -28.34 4.99
CA GLU A 89 -26.11 -29.48 5.93
C GLU A 89 -26.06 -29.03 7.41
N ASN A 90 -26.18 -29.99 8.35
CA ASN A 90 -26.19 -29.80 9.82
C ASN A 90 -24.92 -29.18 10.43
N GLU A 91 -23.95 -28.75 9.62
CA GLU A 91 -22.70 -28.12 10.07
C GLU A 91 -22.83 -26.59 10.26
N GLY A 92 -24.06 -26.07 10.37
CA GLY A 92 -24.35 -24.63 10.32
C GLY A 92 -23.58 -23.79 11.34
N GLU A 93 -23.42 -24.27 12.57
CA GLU A 93 -22.71 -23.53 13.63
C GLU A 93 -21.19 -23.52 13.42
N LEU A 94 -20.59 -24.68 13.13
CA LEU A 94 -19.15 -24.77 12.85
C LEU A 94 -18.78 -24.02 11.58
N GLY A 95 -19.60 -24.14 10.54
CA GLY A 95 -19.48 -23.39 9.29
C GLY A 95 -19.53 -21.89 9.53
N PHE A 96 -20.52 -21.43 10.30
CA PHE A 96 -20.68 -20.01 10.64
C PHE A 96 -19.44 -19.47 11.36
N ILE A 97 -18.96 -20.17 12.39
CA ILE A 97 -17.75 -19.77 13.13
C ILE A 97 -16.54 -19.73 12.19
N HIS A 98 -16.35 -20.76 11.37
CA HIS A 98 -15.23 -20.85 10.44
C HIS A 98 -15.20 -19.69 9.44
N TYR A 99 -16.30 -19.44 8.73
CA TYR A 99 -16.32 -18.42 7.68
C TYR A 99 -16.29 -16.99 8.24
N THR A 100 -16.88 -16.76 9.41
CA THR A 100 -16.77 -15.48 10.12
C THR A 100 -15.31 -15.22 10.52
N SER A 101 -14.67 -16.21 11.17
CA SER A 101 -13.27 -16.10 11.59
C SER A 101 -12.33 -15.91 10.40
N LEU A 102 -12.57 -16.64 9.31
CA LEU A 102 -11.79 -16.52 8.07
C LEU A 102 -11.91 -15.11 7.47
N LEU A 103 -13.10 -14.52 7.44
CA LEU A 103 -13.29 -13.17 6.91
C LEU A 103 -12.63 -12.11 7.82
N MET A 104 -12.73 -12.27 9.14
CA MET A 104 -12.02 -11.41 10.10
C MET A 104 -10.50 -11.46 9.89
N ASP A 105 -9.94 -12.66 9.74
CA ASP A 105 -8.51 -12.85 9.49
C ASP A 105 -8.06 -12.19 8.18
N ILE A 106 -8.85 -12.32 7.12
CA ILE A 106 -8.58 -11.70 5.83
C ILE A 106 -8.61 -10.18 5.94
N ARG A 107 -9.61 -9.64 6.63
CA ARG A 107 -9.73 -8.20 6.91
C ARG A 107 -8.53 -7.66 7.65
N ASN A 108 -8.13 -8.32 8.75
CA ASN A 108 -6.98 -7.91 9.55
C ASN A 108 -5.67 -8.00 8.75
N LYS A 109 -5.48 -9.03 7.94
CA LYS A 109 -4.29 -9.17 7.08
C LYS A 109 -4.22 -8.07 6.03
N LEU A 110 -5.33 -7.78 5.36
CA LEU A 110 -5.36 -6.76 4.32
C LEU A 110 -5.12 -5.36 4.91
N ASP A 111 -5.66 -5.06 6.08
CA ASP A 111 -5.39 -3.81 6.81
C ASP A 111 -3.89 -3.63 7.11
N ASN A 112 -3.25 -4.67 7.67
CA ASN A 112 -1.80 -4.67 7.91
C ASN A 112 -1.00 -4.46 6.62
N TYR A 113 -1.41 -5.05 5.51
CA TYR A 113 -0.77 -4.86 4.21
C TYR A 113 -0.92 -3.44 3.67
N MET A 114 -2.06 -2.79 3.88
CA MET A 114 -2.28 -1.39 3.49
C MET A 114 -1.43 -0.43 4.32
N VAL A 115 -1.27 -0.68 5.62
CA VAL A 115 -0.34 0.08 6.46
C VAL A 115 1.09 -0.10 5.96
N LEU A 116 1.52 -1.36 5.75
CA LEU A 116 2.89 -1.67 5.33
C LEU A 116 3.28 -1.01 4.00
N ILE A 117 2.40 -1.05 3.00
CA ILE A 117 2.71 -0.46 1.70
C ILE A 117 2.77 1.07 1.77
N GLY A 118 1.92 1.69 2.62
CA GLY A 118 2.00 3.12 2.93
C GLY A 118 3.31 3.49 3.61
N THR A 119 3.75 2.73 4.61
CA THR A 119 5.05 2.92 5.27
C THR A 119 6.21 2.79 4.28
N ASN A 120 6.19 1.77 3.41
CA ASN A 120 7.25 1.58 2.41
C ASN A 120 7.30 2.73 1.40
N TYR A 121 6.15 3.26 0.99
CA TYR A 121 6.09 4.44 0.14
C TYR A 121 6.66 5.69 0.83
N ASN A 122 6.24 5.93 2.08
CA ASN A 122 6.74 7.08 2.86
C ASN A 122 8.26 7.02 3.03
N ASN A 123 8.82 5.83 3.27
CA ASN A 123 10.27 5.66 3.30
C ASN A 123 10.93 6.11 1.99
N LEU A 124 10.38 5.74 0.81
CA LEU A 124 10.90 6.22 -0.49
C LEU A 124 10.80 7.74 -0.63
N GLN A 125 9.71 8.34 -0.14
CA GLN A 125 9.51 9.79 -0.12
C GLN A 125 10.50 10.51 0.79
N ASP A 126 10.76 9.98 1.97
CA ASP A 126 11.73 10.53 2.91
C ASP A 126 13.15 10.45 2.34
N PHE A 127 13.51 9.32 1.71
CA PHE A 127 14.79 9.19 1.01
C PHE A 127 14.94 10.24 -0.10
N TYR A 128 13.89 10.46 -0.90
CA TYR A 128 13.89 11.49 -1.92
C TYR A 128 14.09 12.89 -1.34
N SER A 129 13.31 13.26 -0.33
CA SER A 129 13.38 14.56 0.35
C SER A 129 14.77 14.80 0.96
N ASN A 130 15.33 13.80 1.63
CA ASN A 130 16.68 13.89 2.19
C ASN A 130 17.75 14.09 1.11
N ARG A 131 17.61 13.42 -0.04
CA ARG A 131 18.55 13.61 -1.16
C ARG A 131 18.46 15.00 -1.78
N VAL A 132 17.25 15.53 -1.93
CA VAL A 132 17.02 16.92 -2.38
C VAL A 132 17.71 17.90 -1.43
N ASN A 133 17.46 17.77 -0.13
CA ASN A 133 18.06 18.64 0.90
C ASN A 133 19.59 18.58 0.91
N PHE A 134 20.16 17.38 0.73
CA PHE A 134 21.61 17.20 0.63
C PHE A 134 22.22 17.93 -0.58
N ILE A 135 21.58 17.82 -1.76
CA ILE A 135 22.05 18.50 -2.97
C ILE A 135 21.96 20.03 -2.81
N ILE A 136 20.87 20.52 -2.22
CA ILE A 136 20.72 21.95 -1.90
C ILE A 136 21.86 22.39 -0.97
N ALA A 137 22.11 21.67 0.12
CA ALA A 137 23.16 22.00 1.08
C ALA A 137 24.56 22.06 0.45
N ILE A 138 24.93 21.08 -0.38
CA ILE A 138 26.22 21.08 -1.09
C ILE A 138 26.30 22.26 -2.06
N THR A 139 25.24 22.52 -2.83
CA THR A 139 25.22 23.62 -3.79
C THR A 139 25.36 24.97 -3.09
N SER A 140 24.63 25.17 -1.98
CA SER A 140 24.74 26.35 -1.14
C SER A 140 26.15 26.52 -0.57
N PHE A 141 26.77 25.44 -0.09
CA PHE A 141 28.14 25.47 0.40
C PHE A 141 29.13 25.88 -0.69
N LEU A 142 29.07 25.26 -1.88
CA LEU A 142 29.95 25.56 -3.00
C LEU A 142 29.81 27.00 -3.48
N LEU A 143 28.58 27.52 -3.58
CA LEU A 143 28.32 28.92 -3.96
C LEU A 143 28.85 29.89 -2.91
N THR A 144 28.66 29.60 -1.63
CA THR A 144 29.17 30.43 -0.53
C THR A 144 30.69 30.46 -0.53
N PHE A 145 31.33 29.30 -0.71
CA PHE A 145 32.77 29.17 -0.79
C PHE A 145 33.35 29.91 -2.00
N ALA A 146 32.73 29.75 -3.18
CA ALA A 146 33.13 30.48 -4.39
C ALA A 146 33.00 32.00 -4.20
N GLY A 147 31.92 32.47 -3.56
CA GLY A 147 31.73 33.88 -3.20
C GLY A 147 32.81 34.40 -2.26
N LEU A 148 33.20 33.61 -1.25
CA LEU A 148 34.30 33.95 -0.35
C LEU A 148 35.64 34.05 -1.09
N VAL A 149 35.97 33.09 -1.95
CA VAL A 149 37.19 33.13 -2.77
C VAL A 149 37.20 34.36 -3.69
N ALA A 150 36.08 34.65 -4.37
CA ALA A 150 35.95 35.83 -5.22
C ALA A 150 36.13 37.14 -4.44
N THR A 151 35.60 37.20 -3.21
CA THR A 151 35.75 38.35 -2.32
C THR A 151 37.20 38.55 -1.89
N LEU A 152 37.91 37.47 -1.52
CA LEU A 152 39.34 37.53 -1.16
C LEU A 152 40.19 38.05 -2.31
N ILE A 153 39.97 37.53 -3.54
CA ILE A 153 40.67 37.99 -4.74
C ILE A 153 40.37 39.47 -5.01
N ALA A 154 39.10 39.89 -4.91
CA ALA A 154 38.70 41.27 -5.15
C ALA A 154 39.31 42.25 -4.14
N LEU A 155 39.60 41.80 -2.92
CA LEU A 155 40.21 42.60 -1.86
C LEU A 155 41.76 42.64 -1.96
N ASN A 156 42.39 41.99 -2.95
CA ASN A 156 43.85 41.85 -3.06
C ASN A 156 44.50 41.31 -1.78
N LEU A 157 43.85 40.34 -1.12
CA LEU A 157 44.46 39.50 -0.09
C LEU A 157 45.12 38.26 -0.71
#